data_AF-A0A0M9DXY1-F1
#
_entry.id   AF-A0A0M9DXY1-F1
#
_cell.length_a   1.000
_cell.length_b   1.000
_cell.length_c   1.000
_cell.angle_alpha   90.00
_cell.angle_beta   90.00
_cell.angle_gamma   90.00
#
_symmetry.space_group_name_H-M   'P 1'
#
loop_
_entity.id
_entity.type
_entity.pdbx_description
1 polymer ?
#
loop_
_entity_poly.entity_id
_entity_poly.type
_entity_poly.pdbx_seq_one_letter_code
_entity_poly.pdbx_strand_id
1 'polypeptide(L)'
;MKTDKELYKIFSAYPNYLFKCASIRKKTTYTMQSVTLKEFERRTDGLLAPKDPKAPTYITEFQAQKDANIYHRLAMEMAAVFKPLFEKDLNALKNNAYHWYQKIAKSRLPKDAKEHIQKAFISWLTARLRDLPYQEVINMIASLPDFETTQFYKDIVEVGEKRGEKRGEKKGEKSIIVKEINRFEKMKKKGDINEILFKKLCDPLQKELDKLTAEIDTIMNKPQ
;
A
#
# COMPACT_ATOMS: atom_id res chain seq x y z
N MET A 1 14.03 18.75 -18.38
CA MET A 1 15.38 18.87 -18.95
C MET A 1 15.42 18.11 -20.27
N LYS A 2 15.86 18.74 -21.38
CA LYS A 2 16.05 18.05 -22.68
C LYS A 2 17.36 17.24 -22.74
N THR A 3 18.24 17.42 -21.77
CA THR A 3 19.62 16.91 -21.73
C THR A 3 19.74 15.45 -21.27
N ASP A 4 18.78 14.97 -20.47
CA ASP A 4 18.82 13.62 -19.87
C ASP A 4 18.73 12.52 -20.93
N LYS A 5 18.03 12.78 -22.04
CA LYS A 5 17.93 11.86 -23.18
C LYS A 5 19.26 11.65 -23.90
N GLU A 6 20.07 12.70 -24.02
CA GLU A 6 21.38 12.59 -24.69
C GLU A 6 22.40 11.92 -23.77
N LEU A 7 22.40 12.23 -22.48
CA LEU A 7 23.22 11.51 -21.49
C LEU A 7 22.84 10.02 -21.45
N TYR A 8 21.54 9.71 -21.44
CA TYR A 8 21.07 8.33 -21.52
C TYR A 8 21.61 7.60 -22.76
N LYS A 9 21.55 8.20 -23.95
CA LYS A 9 22.07 7.59 -25.18
C LYS A 9 23.58 7.33 -25.09
N ILE A 10 24.35 8.30 -24.60
CA ILE A 10 25.81 8.18 -24.46
C ILE A 10 26.16 7.02 -23.51
N PHE A 11 25.56 7.00 -22.31
CA PHE A 11 25.88 5.99 -21.32
C PHE A 11 25.22 4.64 -21.59
N SER A 12 24.17 4.58 -22.43
CA SER A 12 23.66 3.32 -22.96
C SER A 12 24.61 2.69 -23.98
N ALA A 13 25.20 3.50 -24.87
CA ALA A 13 26.20 3.03 -25.82
C ALA A 13 27.53 2.68 -25.13
N TYR A 14 27.91 3.45 -24.11
CA TYR A 14 29.17 3.27 -23.41
C TYR A 14 29.02 3.34 -21.87
N PRO A 15 28.43 2.31 -21.22
CA PRO A 15 28.16 2.31 -19.78
C PRO A 15 29.41 2.47 -18.91
N ASN A 16 30.57 2.06 -19.43
CA ASN A 16 31.85 2.15 -18.73
C ASN A 16 32.25 3.58 -18.36
N TYR A 17 31.85 4.60 -19.14
CA TYR A 17 32.20 5.99 -18.83
C TYR A 17 31.50 6.49 -17.57
N LEU A 18 30.31 5.99 -17.26
CA LEU A 18 29.56 6.38 -16.07
C LEU A 18 30.33 6.00 -14.80
N PHE A 19 30.91 4.80 -14.76
CA PHE A 19 31.79 4.35 -13.67
C PHE A 19 33.06 5.20 -13.55
N LYS A 20 33.64 5.62 -14.69
CA LYS A 20 34.79 6.53 -14.70
C LYS A 20 34.43 7.89 -14.13
N CYS A 21 33.32 8.49 -14.57
CA CYS A 21 32.82 9.77 -14.07
C CYS A 21 32.51 9.70 -12.57
N ALA A 22 31.95 8.59 -12.10
CA ALA A 22 31.63 8.37 -10.69
C ALA A 22 32.84 7.93 -9.84
N SER A 23 34.01 7.71 -10.44
CA SER A 23 35.19 7.13 -9.77
C SER A 23 34.92 5.79 -9.07
N ILE A 24 34.01 4.98 -9.61
CA ILE A 24 33.65 3.67 -9.08
C ILE A 24 34.41 2.59 -9.85
N ARG A 25 35.07 1.67 -9.13
CA ARG A 25 35.68 0.49 -9.75
C ARG A 25 34.60 -0.53 -10.12
N LYS A 26 34.38 -0.75 -11.41
CA LYS A 26 33.42 -1.75 -11.89
C LYS A 26 33.90 -3.17 -11.56
N LYS A 27 32.98 -4.02 -11.09
CA LYS A 27 33.25 -5.45 -10.83
C LYS A 27 33.06 -6.35 -12.05
N THR A 28 32.20 -5.95 -12.97
CA THR A 28 31.86 -6.71 -14.18
C THR A 28 31.48 -5.75 -15.32
N THR A 29 31.04 -6.30 -16.45
CA THR A 29 30.40 -5.54 -17.53
C THR A 29 28.95 -5.24 -17.18
N TYR A 30 28.50 -4.03 -17.51
CA TYR A 30 27.17 -3.55 -17.21
C TYR A 30 26.44 -3.14 -18.47
N THR A 31 25.13 -3.36 -18.50
CA THR A 31 24.22 -2.82 -19.51
C THR A 31 23.30 -1.79 -18.87
N MET A 32 23.18 -0.62 -19.49
CA MET A 32 22.26 0.41 -19.03
C MET A 32 20.86 0.17 -19.60
N GLN A 33 19.85 0.27 -18.75
CA GLN A 33 18.44 0.16 -19.09
C GLN A 33 17.66 1.29 -18.44
N SER A 34 16.56 1.71 -19.04
CA SER A 34 15.63 2.63 -18.40
C SER A 34 14.42 1.84 -17.91
N VAL A 35 14.27 1.74 -16.59
CA VAL A 35 13.23 0.94 -15.96
C VAL A 35 12.20 1.85 -15.31
N THR A 36 10.92 1.53 -15.49
CA THR A 36 9.84 2.17 -14.74
C THR A 36 9.60 1.38 -13.45
N LEU A 37 9.82 2.03 -12.31
CA LEU A 37 9.49 1.47 -11.00
C LEU A 37 8.00 1.67 -10.77
N LYS A 38 7.22 0.61 -10.99
CA LYS A 38 5.74 0.65 -10.96
C LYS A 38 5.17 1.12 -9.61
N GLU A 39 5.86 0.85 -8.50
CA GLU A 39 5.44 1.26 -7.15
C GLU A 39 5.45 2.78 -6.95
N PHE A 40 6.23 3.52 -7.75
CA PHE A 40 6.37 4.97 -7.66
C PHE A 40 6.00 5.70 -8.97
N GLU A 41 5.50 4.96 -9.97
CA GLU A 41 5.31 5.40 -11.37
C GLU A 41 6.49 6.19 -11.95
N ARG A 42 7.69 5.97 -11.39
CA ARG A 42 8.86 6.77 -11.69
C ARG A 42 9.79 6.00 -12.61
N ARG A 43 10.14 6.64 -13.72
CA ARG A 43 11.16 6.16 -14.65
C ARG A 43 12.52 6.61 -14.15
N THR A 44 13.44 5.67 -13.94
CA THR A 44 14.84 6.00 -13.62
C THR A 44 15.56 6.48 -14.87
N ASP A 45 16.49 7.42 -14.72
CA ASP A 45 17.33 7.82 -15.85
C ASP A 45 18.21 6.66 -16.33
N GLY A 46 18.71 5.83 -15.41
CA GLY A 46 19.42 4.61 -15.77
C GLY A 46 19.51 3.57 -14.68
N LEU A 47 19.45 2.30 -15.09
CA LEU A 47 19.72 1.13 -14.29
C LEU A 47 20.86 0.36 -14.97
N LEU A 48 21.98 0.22 -14.28
CA LEU A 48 23.13 -0.55 -14.73
C LEU A 48 23.00 -1.97 -14.19
N ALA A 49 22.49 -2.86 -15.04
CA ALA A 49 22.38 -4.27 -14.75
C ALA A 49 23.74 -4.97 -14.97
N PRO A 50 24.30 -5.64 -13.96
CA PRO A 50 25.53 -6.39 -14.12
C PRO A 50 25.29 -7.65 -14.95
N LYS A 51 26.29 -8.05 -15.74
CA LYS A 51 26.29 -9.37 -16.41
C LYS A 51 26.45 -10.52 -15.41
N ASP A 52 27.18 -10.28 -14.32
CA ASP A 52 27.31 -11.22 -13.20
C ASP A 52 26.21 -10.94 -12.16
N PRO A 53 25.27 -11.87 -11.90
CA PRO A 53 24.22 -11.68 -10.89
C PRO A 53 24.73 -11.46 -9.46
N LYS A 54 25.98 -11.83 -9.16
CA LYS A 54 26.60 -11.61 -7.84
C LYS A 54 27.19 -10.20 -7.68
N ALA A 55 27.29 -9.43 -8.77
CA ALA A 55 27.75 -8.07 -8.74
C ALA A 55 26.61 -7.09 -8.39
N PRO A 56 26.90 -5.91 -7.82
CA PRO A 56 25.87 -4.94 -7.46
C PRO A 56 25.23 -4.30 -8.69
N THR A 57 23.92 -4.06 -8.63
CA THR A 57 23.16 -3.23 -9.57
C THR A 57 23.27 -1.77 -9.15
N TYR A 58 23.43 -0.86 -10.11
CA TYR A 58 23.49 0.58 -9.84
C TYR A 58 22.30 1.31 -10.48
N ILE A 59 21.76 2.29 -9.76
CA ILE A 59 20.75 3.23 -10.28
C ILE A 59 21.44 4.58 -10.49
N THR A 60 21.15 5.24 -11.59
CA THR A 60 21.68 6.56 -11.97
C THR A 60 20.53 7.54 -12.20
N GLU A 61 20.69 8.75 -11.68
CA GLU A 61 19.86 9.92 -11.96
C GLU A 61 20.81 11.05 -12.40
N PHE A 62 20.59 11.64 -13.57
CA PHE A 62 21.42 12.73 -14.08
C PHE A 62 20.90 14.06 -13.56
N GLN A 63 21.79 14.83 -12.92
CA GLN A 63 21.41 16.13 -12.39
C GLN A 63 22.34 17.22 -12.92
N ALA A 64 21.74 18.28 -13.47
CA ALA A 64 22.48 19.44 -13.98
C ALA A 64 22.93 20.40 -12.86
N GLN A 65 22.52 20.19 -11.61
CA GLN A 65 22.87 21.04 -10.47
C GLN A 65 23.53 20.22 -9.36
N LYS A 66 24.60 20.77 -8.76
CA LYS A 66 25.31 20.17 -7.64
C LYS A 66 24.50 20.40 -6.35
N ASP A 67 23.58 19.50 -6.01
CA ASP A 67 22.88 19.48 -4.72
C ASP A 67 23.51 18.41 -3.81
N ALA A 68 24.48 18.81 -2.98
CA ALA A 68 25.15 17.90 -2.04
C ALA A 68 24.20 17.26 -1.02
N ASN A 69 23.01 17.85 -0.83
CA ASN A 69 22.00 17.37 0.10
C ASN A 69 20.94 16.50 -0.58
N ILE A 70 21.07 16.17 -1.88
CA ILE A 70 20.00 15.44 -2.56
C ILE A 70 19.76 14.05 -1.97
N TYR A 71 20.82 13.29 -1.72
CA TYR A 71 20.70 11.96 -1.13
C TYR A 71 20.15 12.02 0.29
N HIS A 72 20.60 13.01 1.08
CA HIS A 72 20.06 13.26 2.42
C HIS A 72 18.57 13.62 2.37
N ARG A 73 18.17 14.49 1.43
CA ARG A 73 16.79 14.94 1.25
C ARG A 73 15.89 13.80 0.78
N LEU A 74 16.32 13.05 -0.24
CA LEU A 74 15.58 11.89 -0.76
C LEU A 74 15.47 10.79 0.30
N ALA A 75 16.56 10.48 1.01
CA ALA A 75 16.55 9.51 2.10
C ALA A 75 15.65 9.96 3.27
N MET A 76 15.65 11.25 3.61
CA MET A 76 14.79 11.81 4.65
C MET A 76 13.31 11.89 4.26
N GLU A 77 13.03 12.14 2.99
CA GLU A 77 11.68 12.10 2.42
C GLU A 77 11.18 10.65 2.39
N MET A 78 11.97 9.70 1.89
CA MET A 78 11.65 8.27 1.93
C MET A 78 11.50 7.74 3.36
N ALA A 79 12.38 8.11 4.28
CA ALA A 79 12.28 7.69 5.68
C ALA A 79 10.99 8.18 6.33
N ALA A 80 10.48 9.36 5.95
CA ALA A 80 9.21 9.88 6.44
C ALA A 80 8.00 9.05 5.96
N VAL A 81 8.04 8.56 4.71
CA VAL A 81 7.00 7.69 4.14
C VAL A 81 6.78 6.44 4.98
N PHE A 82 7.86 5.80 5.41
CA PHE A 82 7.78 4.52 6.12
C PHE A 82 7.66 4.67 7.65
N LYS A 83 7.55 5.89 8.18
CA LYS A 83 7.43 6.08 9.64
C LYS A 83 6.27 5.33 10.28
N PRO A 84 5.07 5.24 9.68
CA PRO A 84 3.98 4.43 10.26
C PRO A 84 4.34 2.96 10.43
N LEU A 85 5.18 2.42 9.55
CA LEU A 85 5.62 1.02 9.59
C LEU A 85 6.74 0.78 10.61
N PHE A 86 7.65 1.75 10.78
CA PHE A 86 8.85 1.58 11.61
C PHE A 86 8.71 2.12 13.05
N GLU A 87 7.85 3.11 13.29
CA GLU A 87 7.69 3.68 14.63
C GLU A 87 6.97 2.69 15.55
N LYS A 88 7.67 2.22 16.59
CA LYS A 88 7.15 1.18 17.49
C LYS A 88 6.19 1.75 18.52
N ASP A 89 6.44 2.97 18.98
CA ASP A 89 5.61 3.65 19.97
C ASP A 89 4.40 4.31 19.29
N LEU A 90 3.20 3.85 19.65
CA LEU A 90 1.94 4.37 19.11
C LEU A 90 1.67 5.82 19.54
N ASN A 91 2.14 6.25 20.71
CA ASN A 91 1.97 7.63 21.15
C ASN A 91 2.92 8.56 20.37
N ALA A 92 4.18 8.14 20.19
CA ALA A 92 5.11 8.85 19.31
C ALA A 92 4.59 8.92 17.86
N LEU A 93 3.99 7.84 17.36
CA LEU A 93 3.37 7.79 16.04
C LEU A 93 2.23 8.81 15.92
N LYS A 94 1.29 8.85 16.88
CA LYS A 94 0.18 9.82 16.90
C LYS A 94 0.69 11.27 16.94
N ASN A 95 1.61 11.56 17.84
CA ASN A 95 2.11 12.92 18.07
C ASN A 95 2.93 13.47 16.89
N ASN A 96 3.58 12.59 16.12
CA ASN A 96 4.46 13.00 15.01
C ASN A 96 3.87 12.76 13.62
N ALA A 97 2.72 12.09 13.50
CA ALA A 97 2.09 11.76 12.21
C ALA A 97 1.89 13.00 11.33
N TYR A 98 1.39 14.09 11.91
CA TYR A 98 1.24 15.38 11.23
C TYR A 98 2.56 15.87 10.63
N HIS A 99 3.62 15.85 11.43
CA HIS A 99 4.93 16.35 11.03
C HIS A 99 5.51 15.55 9.85
N TRP A 100 5.41 14.22 9.90
CA TRP A 100 5.89 13.35 8.83
C TRP A 100 5.07 13.50 7.56
N TYR A 101 3.76 13.61 7.67
CA TYR A 101 2.88 13.86 6.54
C TYR A 101 3.17 15.22 5.88
N GLN A 102 3.36 16.27 6.68
CA GLN A 102 3.75 17.60 6.19
C GLN A 102 5.11 17.59 5.50
N LYS A 103 6.06 16.77 5.99
CA LYS A 103 7.37 16.60 5.35
C LYS A 103 7.25 15.97 3.96
N ILE A 104 6.32 15.03 3.77
CA ILE A 104 5.99 14.47 2.45
C ILE A 104 5.31 15.52 1.57
N ALA A 105 4.32 16.27 2.10
CA ALA A 105 3.60 17.30 1.36
C ALA A 105 4.53 18.40 0.81
N LYS A 106 5.46 18.86 1.66
CA LYS A 106 6.43 19.92 1.37
C LYS A 106 7.68 19.44 0.65
N SER A 107 7.79 18.13 0.39
CA SER A 107 8.94 17.54 -0.32
C SER A 107 9.09 18.09 -1.73
N ARG A 108 10.23 17.80 -2.38
CA ARG A 108 10.43 18.12 -3.80
C ARG A 108 9.88 17.04 -4.74
N LEU A 109 9.16 16.05 -4.22
CA LEU A 109 8.62 14.95 -5.01
C LEU A 109 7.63 15.47 -6.07
N PRO A 110 7.51 14.78 -7.22
CA PRO A 110 6.45 15.03 -8.20
C PRO A 110 5.07 15.01 -7.53
N LYS A 111 4.13 15.82 -8.03
CA LYS A 111 2.79 16.00 -7.42
C LYS A 111 2.04 14.67 -7.31
N ASP A 112 2.01 13.94 -8.41
CA ASP A 112 1.54 12.57 -8.57
C ASP A 112 2.18 11.62 -7.54
N ALA A 113 3.50 11.65 -7.38
CA ALA A 113 4.17 10.81 -6.39
C ALA A 113 3.80 11.19 -4.95
N LYS A 114 3.70 12.49 -4.64
CA LYS A 114 3.26 12.97 -3.31
C LYS A 114 1.87 12.45 -2.98
N GLU A 115 0.95 12.54 -3.93
CA GLU A 115 -0.42 12.07 -3.74
C GLU A 115 -0.42 10.57 -3.39
N HIS A 116 0.21 9.72 -4.22
CA HIS A 116 0.30 8.28 -3.97
C HIS A 116 0.97 7.92 -2.64
N ILE A 117 2.06 8.61 -2.30
CA ILE A 117 2.80 8.40 -1.05
C ILE A 117 1.98 8.83 0.16
N GLN A 118 1.25 9.95 0.07
CA GLN A 118 0.32 10.38 1.11
C GLN A 118 -0.81 9.37 1.26
N LYS A 119 -1.28 8.77 0.15
CA LYS A 119 -2.26 7.66 0.20
C LYS A 119 -1.75 6.48 1.02
N ALA A 120 -0.55 6.01 0.69
CA ALA A 120 0.09 4.89 1.37
C ALA A 120 0.35 5.22 2.86
N PHE A 121 0.86 6.41 3.15
CA PHE A 121 1.13 6.85 4.53
C PHE A 121 -0.13 6.80 5.40
N ILE A 122 -1.24 7.35 4.89
CA ILE A 122 -2.51 7.36 5.62
C ILE A 122 -3.06 5.94 5.78
N SER A 123 -2.97 5.11 4.74
CA SER A 123 -3.39 3.71 4.83
C SER A 123 -2.60 2.93 5.89
N TRP A 124 -1.28 3.12 5.98
CA TRP A 124 -0.48 2.44 6.99
C TRP A 124 -0.70 2.99 8.38
N LEU A 125 -0.92 4.30 8.50
CA LEU A 125 -1.22 4.93 9.78
C LEU A 125 -2.55 4.42 10.34
N THR A 126 -3.60 4.34 9.52
CA THR A 126 -4.91 3.80 9.93
C THR A 126 -4.84 2.30 10.23
N ALA A 127 -4.06 1.53 9.46
CA ALA A 127 -3.82 0.11 9.74
C ALA A 127 -3.08 -0.12 11.07
N ARG A 128 -2.24 0.84 11.52
CA ARG A 128 -1.52 0.77 12.80
C ARG A 128 -2.38 1.27 13.96
N LEU A 129 -3.20 2.30 13.73
CA LEU A 129 -4.08 2.94 14.72
C LEU A 129 -5.50 2.36 14.69
N ARG A 130 -5.61 1.03 14.85
CA ARG A 130 -6.89 0.30 14.72
C ARG A 130 -7.95 0.70 15.75
N ASP A 131 -7.53 1.23 16.88
CA ASP A 131 -8.42 1.64 17.97
C ASP A 131 -9.03 3.02 17.74
N LEU A 132 -8.59 3.74 16.70
CA LEU A 132 -9.07 5.07 16.37
C LEU A 132 -10.00 5.01 15.15
N PRO A 133 -11.15 5.72 15.19
CA PRO A 133 -11.96 5.89 14.00
C PRO A 133 -11.16 6.65 12.93
N TYR A 134 -11.40 6.28 11.68
CA TYR A 134 -10.68 6.84 10.53
C TYR A 134 -10.66 8.38 10.53
N GLN A 135 -11.78 9.01 10.85
CA GLN A 135 -11.90 10.47 10.93
C GLN A 135 -10.94 11.09 11.95
N GLU A 136 -10.70 10.41 13.08
CA GLU A 136 -9.80 10.91 14.11
C GLU A 136 -8.34 10.81 13.66
N VAL A 137 -7.97 9.74 12.94
CA VAL A 137 -6.65 9.62 12.30
C VAL A 137 -6.43 10.72 11.26
N ILE A 138 -7.47 11.05 10.49
CA ILE A 138 -7.43 12.17 9.54
C ILE A 138 -7.28 13.50 10.29
N ASN A 139 -8.06 13.76 11.33
CA ASN A 139 -7.96 14.99 12.12
C ASN A 139 -6.56 15.18 12.75
N MET A 140 -5.87 14.09 13.09
CA MET A 140 -4.48 14.13 13.59
C MET A 140 -3.47 14.59 12.52
N ILE A 141 -3.75 14.38 11.24
CA ILE A 141 -2.86 14.70 10.11
C ILE A 141 -3.31 15.96 9.35
N ALA A 142 -4.61 16.23 9.38
CA ALA A 142 -5.27 17.27 8.61
C ALA A 142 -5.84 18.32 9.55
N SER A 143 -4.99 19.21 10.05
CA SER A 143 -5.42 20.57 10.41
C SER A 143 -5.60 21.41 9.13
N LEU A 144 -6.35 20.89 8.16
CA LEU A 144 -6.64 21.53 6.88
C LEU A 144 -8.16 21.58 6.70
N PRO A 145 -8.78 22.76 6.59
CA PRO A 145 -10.22 22.91 6.38
C PRO A 145 -10.76 22.20 5.12
N ASP A 146 -9.91 21.90 4.13
CA ASP A 146 -10.34 21.40 2.82
C ASP A 146 -10.03 19.92 2.55
N PHE A 147 -9.51 19.14 3.51
CA PHE A 147 -9.08 17.76 3.23
C PHE A 147 -10.23 16.84 2.77
N GLU A 148 -11.45 17.05 3.29
CA GLU A 148 -12.66 16.32 2.88
C GLU A 148 -13.02 16.53 1.40
N THR A 149 -12.57 17.64 0.80
CA THR A 149 -12.81 17.94 -0.62
C THR A 149 -11.82 17.25 -1.54
N THR A 150 -10.70 16.75 -1.00
CA THR A 150 -9.65 16.12 -1.80
C THR A 150 -10.14 14.84 -2.45
N GLN A 151 -9.74 14.62 -3.70
CA GLN A 151 -10.06 13.38 -4.41
C GLN A 151 -9.60 12.15 -3.64
N PHE A 152 -8.48 12.27 -2.92
CA PHE A 152 -7.97 11.22 -2.07
C PHE A 152 -8.90 10.82 -0.92
N TYR A 153 -9.48 11.78 -0.19
CA TYR A 153 -10.47 11.50 0.85
C TYR A 153 -11.69 10.78 0.26
N LYS A 154 -12.20 11.29 -0.87
CA LYS A 154 -13.32 10.68 -1.59
C LYS A 154 -13.03 9.23 -2.00
N ASP A 155 -11.85 8.96 -2.55
CA ASP A 155 -11.44 7.63 -2.96
C ASP A 155 -11.40 6.65 -1.76
N ILE A 156 -10.86 7.07 -0.61
CA ILE A 156 -10.83 6.20 0.57
C ILE A 156 -12.22 5.95 1.14
N VAL A 157 -13.03 7.00 1.25
CA VAL A 157 -14.42 6.89 1.73
C VAL A 157 -15.20 5.94 0.82
N GLU A 158 -15.10 6.10 -0.50
CA GLU A 158 -15.76 5.22 -1.47
C GLU A 158 -15.30 3.76 -1.35
N VAL A 159 -13.99 3.51 -1.19
CA VAL A 159 -13.46 2.16 -0.95
C VAL A 159 -13.96 1.59 0.38
N GLY A 160 -14.08 2.42 1.42
CA GLY A 160 -14.63 2.08 2.71
C GLY A 160 -16.12 1.69 2.64
N GLU A 161 -16.93 2.50 1.95
CA GLU A 161 -18.35 2.28 1.73
C GLU A 161 -18.59 0.98 0.96
N LYS A 162 -17.91 0.75 -0.16
CA LYS A 162 -18.04 -0.49 -0.95
C LYS A 162 -17.67 -1.73 -0.15
N ARG A 163 -16.64 -1.66 0.70
CA ARG A 163 -16.28 -2.76 1.61
C ARG A 163 -17.33 -2.95 2.70
N GLY A 164 -17.88 -1.86 3.23
CA GLY A 164 -18.95 -1.86 4.23
C GLY A 164 -20.23 -2.50 3.71
N GLU A 165 -20.67 -2.11 2.52
CA GLU A 165 -21.85 -2.64 1.83
C GLU A 165 -21.70 -4.15 1.59
N LYS A 166 -20.59 -4.57 0.97
CA LYS A 166 -20.29 -5.98 0.72
C LYS A 166 -20.22 -6.81 2.02
N ARG A 167 -19.66 -6.24 3.09
CA ARG A 167 -19.65 -6.88 4.41
C ARG A 167 -21.06 -6.98 5.00
N GLY A 168 -21.90 -5.96 4.82
CA GLY A 168 -23.28 -5.92 5.26
C GLY A 168 -24.13 -6.99 4.57
N GLU A 169 -24.03 -7.09 3.25
CA GLU A 169 -24.70 -8.10 2.43
C GLU A 169 -24.33 -9.53 2.90
N LYS A 170 -23.03 -9.81 3.01
CA LYS A 170 -22.52 -11.11 3.46
C LYS A 170 -22.93 -11.47 4.89
N LYS A 171 -23.00 -10.48 5.79
CA LYS A 171 -23.55 -10.68 7.15
C LYS A 171 -25.05 -10.96 7.13
N GLY A 172 -25.79 -10.35 6.20
CA GLY A 172 -27.20 -10.62 5.96
C GLY A 172 -27.43 -12.08 5.52
N GLU A 173 -26.70 -12.53 4.50
CA GLU A 173 -26.71 -13.93 4.02
C GLU A 173 -26.41 -14.91 5.16
N LYS A 174 -25.34 -14.65 5.93
CA LYS A 174 -24.99 -15.43 7.12
C LYS A 174 -26.12 -15.49 8.14
N SER A 175 -26.81 -14.38 8.40
CA SER A 175 -27.94 -14.32 9.35
C SER A 175 -29.10 -15.20 8.91
N ILE A 176 -29.41 -15.23 7.60
CA ILE A 176 -30.49 -16.06 7.05
C ILE A 176 -30.17 -17.55 7.23
N ILE A 177 -28.96 -17.97 6.88
CA ILE A 177 -28.53 -19.37 7.01
C ILE A 177 -28.57 -19.82 8.47
N VAL A 178 -28.09 -18.99 9.41
CA VAL A 178 -28.15 -19.29 10.85
C VAL A 178 -29.60 -19.44 11.33
N LYS A 179 -30.52 -18.61 10.85
CA LYS A 179 -31.95 -18.73 11.20
C LYS A 179 -32.54 -20.04 10.68
N GLU A 180 -32.17 -20.47 9.48
CA GLU A 180 -32.69 -21.70 8.87
C GLU A 180 -32.13 -22.96 9.57
N ILE A 181 -30.83 -22.98 9.91
CA ILE A 181 -30.23 -24.06 10.71
C ILE A 181 -30.95 -24.18 12.06
N ASN A 182 -31.14 -23.05 12.76
CA ASN A 182 -31.87 -23.02 14.04
C ASN A 182 -33.32 -23.52 13.92
N ARG A 183 -33.96 -23.32 12.75
CA ARG A 183 -35.30 -23.84 12.47
C ARG A 183 -35.28 -25.36 12.36
N PHE A 184 -34.35 -25.93 11.60
CA PHE A 184 -34.21 -27.38 11.49
C PHE A 184 -33.84 -28.04 12.82
N GLU A 185 -33.02 -27.40 13.65
CA GLU A 185 -32.73 -27.89 14.99
C GLU A 185 -33.99 -27.99 15.86
N LYS A 186 -34.89 -27.00 15.77
CA LYS A 186 -36.17 -27.02 16.47
C LYS A 186 -37.08 -28.14 15.96
N MET A 187 -37.15 -28.35 14.65
CA MET A 187 -37.95 -29.42 14.03
C MET A 187 -37.44 -30.80 14.45
N LYS A 188 -36.12 -30.99 14.48
CA LYS A 188 -35.50 -32.23 14.99
C LYS A 188 -35.84 -32.48 16.46
N LYS A 189 -35.75 -31.45 17.32
CA LYS A 189 -36.09 -31.57 18.76
C LYS A 189 -37.56 -31.93 18.99
N LYS A 190 -38.45 -31.51 18.09
CA LYS A 190 -39.89 -31.86 18.12
C LYS A 190 -40.21 -33.25 17.56
N GLY A 191 -39.26 -33.88 16.88
CA GLY A 191 -39.46 -35.15 16.19
C GLY A 191 -40.07 -35.02 14.79
N ASP A 192 -40.23 -33.80 14.26
CA ASP A 192 -40.81 -33.53 12.94
C ASP A 192 -39.92 -34.06 11.80
N ILE A 193 -38.61 -34.17 12.05
CA ILE A 193 -37.62 -34.69 11.11
C ILE A 193 -36.65 -35.64 11.81
N ASN A 194 -36.23 -36.69 11.10
CA ASN A 194 -35.26 -37.67 11.61
C ASN A 194 -33.80 -37.20 11.42
N GLU A 195 -32.86 -37.89 12.08
CA GLU A 195 -31.42 -37.56 12.04
C GLU A 195 -30.86 -37.51 10.62
N ILE A 196 -31.29 -38.45 9.76
CA ILE A 196 -30.78 -38.59 8.39
C ILE A 196 -31.19 -37.39 7.55
N LEU A 197 -32.46 -36.98 7.65
CA LEU A 197 -33.01 -35.83 6.93
C LEU A 197 -32.43 -34.52 7.48
N PHE A 198 -32.25 -34.41 8.79
CA PHE A 198 -31.60 -33.26 9.42
C PHE A 198 -30.19 -33.04 8.88
N LYS A 199 -29.35 -34.08 8.84
CA LYS A 199 -28.00 -33.99 8.28
C LYS A 199 -28.01 -33.56 6.81
N LYS A 200 -28.87 -34.17 5.99
CA LYS A 200 -29.00 -33.78 4.57
C LYS A 200 -29.35 -32.30 4.35
N LEU A 201 -30.12 -31.69 5.26
CA LEU A 201 -30.53 -30.29 5.18
C LEU A 201 -29.51 -29.33 5.80
N CYS A 202 -28.91 -29.69 6.93
CA CYS A 202 -27.98 -28.83 7.66
C CYS A 202 -26.55 -28.87 7.13
N ASP A 203 -26.05 -30.02 6.67
CA ASP A 203 -24.64 -30.15 6.22
C ASP A 203 -24.29 -29.20 5.05
N PRO A 204 -25.15 -29.02 4.02
CA PRO A 204 -24.89 -28.03 2.96
C PRO A 204 -24.89 -26.59 3.49
N LEU A 205 -25.83 -26.26 4.38
CA LEU A 205 -25.97 -24.93 4.97
C LEU A 205 -24.79 -24.58 5.88
N GLN A 206 -24.27 -25.55 6.63
CA GLN A 206 -23.09 -25.38 7.47
C GLN A 206 -21.85 -25.10 6.61
N LYS A 207 -21.69 -25.82 5.50
CA LYS A 207 -20.59 -25.59 4.55
C LYS A 207 -20.66 -24.20 3.91
N GLU A 208 -21.87 -23.73 3.60
CA GLU A 208 -22.09 -22.39 3.07
C GLU A 208 -21.84 -21.31 4.13
N LEU A 209 -22.24 -21.57 5.39
CA LEU A 209 -21.96 -20.70 6.54
C LEU A 209 -20.45 -20.54 6.80
N ASP A 210 -19.70 -21.64 6.71
CA ASP A 210 -18.24 -21.64 6.89
C ASP A 210 -17.56 -20.85 5.75
N LYS A 211 -18.01 -21.04 4.50
CA LYS A 211 -17.53 -20.28 3.34
C LYS A 211 -17.81 -18.79 3.49
N LEU A 212 -19.02 -18.40 3.89
CA LEU A 212 -19.37 -17.00 4.12
C LEU A 212 -18.58 -16.39 5.27
N THR A 213 -18.31 -17.16 6.33
CA THR A 213 -17.48 -16.71 7.44
C THR A 213 -16.05 -16.44 6.98
N ALA A 214 -15.47 -17.35 6.18
CA ALA A 214 -14.16 -17.12 5.57
C ALA A 214 -14.13 -15.92 4.61
N GLU A 215 -15.20 -15.70 3.81
CA GLU A 215 -15.32 -14.53 2.93
C GLU A 215 -15.38 -13.22 3.74
N ILE A 216 -16.16 -13.18 4.82
CA ILE A 216 -16.25 -12.02 5.74
C ILE A 216 -14.89 -11.77 6.38
N ASP A 217 -14.22 -12.80 6.88
CA ASP A 217 -12.90 -12.68 7.50
C ASP A 217 -11.86 -12.22 6.49
N THR A 218 -11.95 -12.65 5.23
CA THR A 218 -11.09 -12.16 4.14
C THR A 218 -11.35 -10.68 3.83
N ILE A 219 -12.60 -10.22 3.93
CA ILE A 219 -12.94 -8.79 3.78
C ILE A 219 -12.38 -7.98 4.97
N MET A 220 -12.33 -8.56 6.18
CA MET A 220 -11.76 -7.91 7.37
C MET A 220 -10.23 -7.97 7.45
N ASN A 221 -9.61 -9.04 6.94
CA ASN A 221 -8.18 -9.33 7.03
C ASN A 221 -7.43 -9.12 5.71
N LYS A 222 -8.08 -8.63 4.66
CA LYS A 222 -7.37 -8.20 3.45
C LYS A 222 -6.30 -7.18 3.88
N PRO A 223 -5.00 -7.45 3.65
CA PRO A 223 -3.97 -6.48 3.98
C PRO A 223 -4.32 -5.17 3.28
N GLN A 224 -4.42 -4.11 4.08
CA GLN A 224 -4.59 -2.74 3.61
C GLN A 224 -3.29 -2.23 3.03
#